data_AF-A0A2M6GIV7-F1
#
_entry.id   AF-A0A2M6GIV7-F1
#
_cell.length_a   1.000
_cell.length_b   1.000
_cell.length_c   1.000
_cell.angle_alpha   90.00
_cell.angle_beta   90.00
_cell.angle_gamma   90.00
#
_symmetry.space_group_name_H-M   'P 1'
#
loop_
_entity.id
_entity.type
_entity.pdbx_description
1 polymer ?
#
loop_
_entity_poly.entity_id
_entity_poly.type
_entity_poly.pdbx_seq_one_letter_code
_entity_poly.pdbx_strand_id
1 'polypeptide(L)' 'AKRLFPVHSGKFAMANHAWDEPLITISALNQSVNLPLVTPMIGEPVYLKDDSQLFKPWWVGIK' A
#
# COMPACT_ATOMS: atom_id res chain seq x y z
N ALA A 1 11.91 11.73 -1.91
CA ALA A 1 11.98 10.27 -1.68
C ALA A 1 11.88 9.54 -3.02
N LYS A 2 12.37 8.29 -3.14
CA LYS A 2 12.30 7.52 -4.41
C LYS A 2 11.03 6.68 -4.55
N ARG A 3 10.49 6.16 -3.44
CA ARG A 3 9.32 5.27 -3.38
C ARG A 3 8.53 5.59 -2.11
N LEU A 4 7.22 5.38 -2.13
CA LEU A 4 6.33 5.56 -0.98
C LEU A 4 5.88 4.20 -0.45
N PHE A 5 6.07 3.96 0.84
CA PHE A 5 5.66 2.73 1.51
C PHE A 5 4.66 3.06 2.63
N PRO A 6 3.34 3.01 2.36
CA PRO A 6 2.32 3.11 3.42
C PRO A 6 2.42 1.93 4.38
N VAL A 7 2.31 2.22 5.67
CA VAL A 7 2.38 1.23 6.77
C VAL A 7 1.19 1.40 7.71
N HIS A 8 1.12 0.56 8.75
CA HIS A 8 0.05 0.57 9.76
C HIS A 8 -1.36 0.27 9.22
N SER A 9 -1.47 -0.50 8.13
CA SER A 9 -2.75 -1.00 7.62
C SER A 9 -2.98 -2.47 8.03
N GLY A 10 -4.22 -2.84 8.36
CA GLY A 10 -4.65 -4.25 8.49
C GLY A 10 -4.19 -5.03 9.73
N LYS A 11 -3.55 -4.38 10.73
CA LYS A 11 -3.12 -5.07 11.97
C LYS A 11 -4.01 -4.76 13.19
N PHE A 12 -4.36 -3.49 13.40
CA PHE A 12 -5.13 -3.03 14.57
C PHE A 12 -6.19 -2.01 14.15
N ALA A 13 -7.38 -2.10 14.75
CA ALA A 13 -8.44 -1.11 14.59
C ALA A 13 -8.24 0.04 15.61
N MET A 14 -7.37 1.00 15.27
CA MET A 14 -7.04 2.13 16.14
C MET A 14 -7.84 3.42 15.82
N ALA A 15 -8.66 3.41 14.77
CA ALA A 15 -9.45 4.54 14.33
C ALA A 15 -10.80 4.08 13.74
N ASN A 16 -11.77 5.00 13.68
CA ASN A 16 -13.16 4.74 13.28
C ASN A 16 -13.37 4.88 11.77
N HIS A 17 -12.56 4.18 10.97
CA HIS A 17 -12.69 4.11 9.52
C HIS A 17 -12.63 2.66 9.05
N ALA A 18 -13.02 2.38 7.80
CA ALA A 18 -12.88 1.04 7.24
C ALA A 18 -11.40 0.63 7.19
N TRP A 19 -11.10 -0.64 7.43
CA TRP A 19 -9.72 -1.11 7.61
C TRP A 19 -8.83 -0.90 6.36
N ASP A 20 -9.44 -0.87 5.17
CA ASP A 20 -8.83 -0.71 3.85
C ASP A 20 -8.89 0.72 3.32
N GLU A 21 -9.62 1.64 3.96
CA GLU A 21 -9.75 3.05 3.57
C GLU A 21 -8.38 3.74 3.35
N PRO A 22 -7.37 3.57 4.22
CA PRO A 22 -6.06 4.20 4.00
C PRO A 22 -5.37 3.71 2.73
N LEU A 23 -5.48 2.41 2.41
CA LEU A 23 -4.89 1.80 1.22
C LEU A 23 -5.58 2.26 -0.05
N ILE A 24 -6.92 2.37 -0.03
CA ILE A 24 -7.73 2.90 -1.13
C ILE A 24 -7.36 4.38 -1.38
N THR A 25 -7.35 5.18 -0.32
CA THR A 25 -7.15 6.63 -0.41
C THR A 25 -5.77 6.98 -0.91
N ILE A 26 -4.71 6.38 -0.36
CA ILE A 26 -3.33 6.66 -0.79
C ILE A 26 -3.10 6.22 -2.24
N SER A 27 -3.70 5.10 -2.66
CA SER A 27 -3.58 4.60 -4.04
C SER A 27 -4.25 5.54 -5.04
N ALA A 28 -5.42 6.10 -4.70
CA ALA A 28 -6.12 7.07 -5.53
C ALA A 28 -5.35 8.40 -5.62
N LEU A 29 -4.89 8.93 -4.49
CA LEU A 29 -4.10 10.17 -4.46
C LEU A 29 -2.78 10.04 -5.23
N ASN A 30 -2.16 8.86 -5.21
CA ASN A 30 -0.91 8.64 -5.92
C ASN A 30 -1.05 8.64 -7.45
N GLN A 31 -2.26 8.52 -8.01
CA GLN A 31 -2.47 8.59 -9.47
C GLN A 31 -2.08 9.95 -10.05
N SER A 32 -2.19 11.04 -9.28
CA SER A 32 -1.79 12.38 -9.72
C SER A 32 -0.31 12.68 -9.45
N VAL A 33 0.27 12.06 -8.41
CA VAL A 33 1.67 12.26 -8.01
C VAL A 33 2.63 11.37 -8.80
N ASN A 34 2.16 10.19 -9.21
CA ASN A 34 2.91 9.17 -9.95
C ASN A 34 4.23 8.75 -9.27
N LEU A 35 4.23 8.67 -7.93
CA LEU A 35 5.36 8.17 -7.15
C LEU A 35 5.25 6.63 -7.03
N PRO A 36 6.32 5.84 -7.18
CA PRO A 36 6.21 4.39 -7.04
C PRO A 36 5.71 3.99 -5.65
N LEU A 37 4.55 3.34 -5.60
CA LEU A 37 3.88 2.92 -4.38
C LEU A 37 4.24 1.47 -4.05
N VAL A 38 4.67 1.23 -2.81
CA VAL A 38 5.09 -0.07 -2.29
C VAL A 38 3.97 -0.62 -1.41
N THR A 39 3.26 -1.63 -1.90
CA THR A 39 2.14 -2.26 -1.19
C THR A 39 2.29 -3.78 -1.12
N PRO A 40 3.34 -4.29 -0.46
CA PRO A 40 3.54 -5.73 -0.31
C PRO A 40 2.36 -6.36 0.43
N MET A 41 2.00 -7.57 0.02
CA MET A 41 1.21 -8.45 0.88
C MET A 41 1.96 -8.76 2.18
N ILE A 42 1.25 -9.08 3.25
CA ILE A 42 1.88 -9.47 4.51
C ILE A 42 2.78 -10.70 4.28
N GLY A 43 4.08 -10.54 4.52
CA GLY A 43 5.10 -11.56 4.29
C GLY A 43 5.78 -11.52 2.91
N GLU A 44 5.33 -10.65 1.99
CA GLU A 44 5.99 -10.46 0.69
C GLU A 44 7.30 -9.68 0.84
N PRO A 45 8.43 -10.17 0.28
CA PRO A 45 9.70 -9.46 0.33
C PRO A 45 9.68 -8.20 -0.52
N VAL A 46 10.32 -7.13 -0.05
CA VAL A 46 10.56 -5.90 -0.83
C VAL A 46 12.03 -5.80 -1.19
N TYR A 47 12.35 -5.87 -2.48
CA TYR A 47 13.72 -5.75 -2.99
C TYR A 47 14.08 -4.27 -3.17
N LEU A 48 14.77 -3.68 -2.20
CA LEU A 48 15.05 -2.24 -2.16
C LEU A 48 15.85 -1.68 -3.34
N LYS A 49 16.59 -2.53 -4.07
CA LYS A 49 17.40 -2.16 -5.24
C LYS A 49 16.72 -2.52 -6.57
N ASP A 50 15.55 -3.12 -6.52
CA ASP A 50 14.76 -3.47 -7.69
C ASP A 50 13.56 -2.51 -7.80
N ASP A 51 13.64 -1.61 -8.78
CA ASP A 51 12.58 -0.65 -9.08
C ASP A 51 11.52 -1.24 -10.05
N SER A 52 11.71 -2.47 -10.53
CA SER A 52 10.76 -3.17 -11.40
C SER A 52 9.76 -4.05 -10.65
N GLN A 53 9.96 -4.28 -9.34
CA GLN A 53 9.04 -5.05 -8.52
C GLN A 53 7.65 -4.39 -8.49
N LEU A 54 6.65 -5.11 -9.01
CA LEU A 54 5.27 -4.67 -9.05
C LEU A 54 4.51 -5.15 -7.82
N PHE A 55 3.69 -4.28 -7.24
CA PHE A 55 2.79 -4.61 -6.13
C PHE A 55 1.34 -4.57 -6.59
N LYS A 56 0.56 -5.55 -6.14
CA LYS A 56 -0.87 -5.63 -6.40
C LYS A 56 -1.66 -4.90 -5.31
N PRO A 57 -2.87 -4.38 -5.60
CA PRO A 57 -3.79 -3.90 -4.58
C PRO A 57 -4.44 -5.10 -3.87
N TRP A 58 -3.66 -5.81 -3.06
CA TRP A 58 -4.02 -7.10 -2.48
C TRP A 58 -5.25 -7.07 -1.57
N TRP A 59 -5.61 -5.91 -1.06
CA TRP A 59 -6.80 -5.72 -0.22
C TRP A 59 -8.12 -5.80 -1.03
N VAL A 60 -8.06 -5.68 -2.36
CA VAL A 60 -9.26 -5.73 -3.20
C VAL A 60 -9.91 -7.12 -3.14
N GLY A 61 -11.15 -7.17 -2.64
CA GLY A 61 -11.94 -8.38 -2.53
C GLY A 61 -11.75 -9.17 -1.23
N ILE A 62 -10.90 -8.70 -0.31
CA ILE A 62 -10.79 -9.26 1.04
C ILE A 62 -11.96 -8.74 1.89
N LYS A 63 -12.60 -9.63 2.66
CA LYS A 63 -13.69 -9.32 3.60
C LYS A 63 -13.30 -9.68 5.02
#